data_AF-A0A6C0F972-F1
#
_entry.id   AF-A0A6C0F972-F1
#
_cell.length_a   1.000
_cell.length_b   1.000
_cell.length_c   1.000
_cell.angle_alpha   90.00
_cell.angle_beta   90.00
_cell.angle_gamma   90.00
#
_symmetry.space_group_name_H-M   'P 1'
#
loop_
_entity.id
_entity.type
_entity.pdbx_description
1 polymer ?
#
loop_
_entity_poly.entity_id
_entity_poly.type
_entity_poly.pdbx_seq_one_letter_code
_entity_poly.pdbx_strand_id
1 'polypeptide(L)'
;MSNIKQIILSNTKNEKRKIVNSESWEKNIQNINYEEQLEILRNIGSEENNMEVEKIIKNNILTKIRGYKNQDQKKKILDKDNIVELNDVVELLNTSKLCCYYCKKQTSIFYENVKDETQWTLDRLDNKYGHNKGNVVISCLSCNLKRKTMHFKRFEFTKQLQIIKNEHEQSDIK
;
A
#
# COMPACT_ATOMS: atom_id res chain seq x y z
N MET A 1 34.91 -10.69 -35.40
CA MET A 1 34.69 -11.24 -34.04
C MET A 1 34.44 -10.08 -33.09
N SER A 2 33.17 -9.79 -32.81
CA SER A 2 32.73 -8.67 -31.97
C SER A 2 32.82 -9.05 -30.49
N ASN A 3 33.67 -8.32 -29.76
CA ASN A 3 33.92 -8.52 -28.33
C ASN A 3 32.69 -8.07 -27.51
N ILE A 4 31.94 -9.01 -26.95
CA ILE A 4 30.81 -8.73 -26.07
C ILE A 4 31.36 -8.36 -24.69
N LYS A 5 31.17 -7.12 -24.25
CA LYS A 5 31.46 -6.70 -22.87
C LYS A 5 30.45 -7.36 -21.93
N GLN A 6 30.86 -8.37 -21.19
CA GLN A 6 30.10 -8.88 -20.05
C GLN A 6 30.20 -7.90 -18.88
N ILE A 7 29.06 -7.40 -18.42
CA ILE A 7 28.95 -6.63 -17.17
C ILE A 7 28.64 -7.64 -16.07
N ILE A 8 29.63 -7.89 -15.21
CA ILE A 8 29.46 -8.71 -14.00
C ILE A 8 28.94 -7.78 -12.90
N LEU A 9 27.65 -7.89 -12.59
CA LEU A 9 27.08 -7.22 -11.41
C LEU A 9 27.51 -8.00 -10.16
N SER A 10 28.29 -7.35 -9.29
CA SER A 10 28.61 -7.91 -7.99
C SER A 10 27.34 -8.03 -7.16
N ASN A 11 27.12 -9.23 -6.62
CA ASN A 11 25.95 -9.56 -5.82
C ASN A 11 26.16 -9.05 -4.38
N THR A 12 26.23 -7.73 -4.20
CA THR A 12 26.16 -7.15 -2.86
C THR A 12 24.76 -7.40 -2.33
N LYS A 13 24.65 -8.10 -1.19
CA LYS A 13 23.39 -8.18 -0.43
C LYS A 13 22.93 -6.75 -0.15
N ASN A 14 22.01 -6.23 -0.95
CA ASN A 14 21.45 -4.90 -0.75
C ASN A 14 20.72 -4.90 0.58
N GLU A 15 21.34 -4.33 1.61
CA GLU A 15 20.66 -4.06 2.88
C GLU A 15 19.37 -3.28 2.58
N LYS A 16 18.27 -3.70 3.19
CA LYS A 16 16.98 -3.05 2.98
C LYS A 16 17.12 -1.61 3.48
N ARG A 17 16.95 -0.65 2.58
CA ARG A 17 16.93 0.77 2.94
C ARG A 17 15.79 1.01 3.95
N LYS A 18 16.16 1.35 5.18
CA LYS A 18 15.22 1.79 6.20
C LYS A 18 14.57 3.11 5.78
N ILE A 19 13.30 3.26 6.13
CA ILE A 19 12.60 4.54 6.07
C ILE A 19 13.10 5.45 7.18
N VAL A 20 13.51 4.85 8.28
CA VAL A 20 13.61 5.50 9.57
C VAL A 20 15.02 6.03 9.80
N ASN A 21 15.10 7.36 9.92
CA ASN A 21 16.22 8.07 10.55
C ASN A 21 15.76 8.80 11.83
N SER A 22 14.53 8.58 12.32
CA SER A 22 13.97 9.27 13.49
C SER A 22 13.51 8.29 14.57
N GLU A 23 14.03 8.44 15.79
CA GLU A 23 13.72 7.60 16.96
C GLU A 23 12.22 7.50 17.25
N SER A 24 11.46 8.59 17.04
CA SER A 24 10.00 8.61 17.28
C SER A 24 9.24 7.61 16.39
N TRP A 25 9.63 7.45 15.13
CA TRP A 25 8.99 6.47 14.23
C TRP A 25 9.34 5.02 14.61
N GLU A 26 10.58 4.76 15.04
CA GLU A 26 10.99 3.43 15.51
C GLU A 26 10.21 3.01 16.76
N LYS A 27 10.06 3.93 17.72
CA LYS A 27 9.27 3.71 18.94
C LYS A 27 7.81 3.39 18.61
N ASN A 28 7.21 4.09 17.66
CA ASN A 28 5.82 3.87 17.27
C ASN A 28 5.62 2.53 16.54
N ILE A 29 6.55 2.09 15.69
CA ILE A 29 6.50 0.75 15.06
C ILE A 29 6.41 -0.35 16.12
N GLN A 30 7.16 -0.24 17.21
CA GLN A 30 7.24 -1.29 18.22
C GLN A 30 6.02 -1.33 19.16
N ASN A 31 5.35 -0.20 19.35
CA ASN A 31 4.34 -0.04 20.40
C ASN A 31 2.91 0.14 19.87
N ILE A 32 2.70 0.34 18.56
CA ILE A 32 1.37 0.55 17.98
C ILE A 32 0.97 -0.69 17.16
N ASN A 33 0.01 -1.43 17.68
CA ASN A 33 -0.58 -2.58 17.00
C ASN A 33 -1.62 -2.14 15.95
N TYR A 34 -2.24 -3.11 15.26
CA TYR A 34 -3.17 -2.84 14.18
C TYR A 34 -4.47 -2.14 14.63
N GLU A 35 -5.05 -2.54 15.76
CA GLU A 35 -6.29 -1.93 16.27
C GLU A 35 -6.03 -0.50 16.75
N GLU A 36 -4.88 -0.27 17.38
CA GLU A 36 -4.45 1.08 17.77
C GLU A 36 -4.24 1.98 16.54
N GLN A 37 -3.68 1.45 15.44
CA GLN A 37 -3.58 2.20 14.17
C GLN A 37 -4.95 2.64 13.65
N LEU A 38 -5.95 1.75 13.70
CA LEU A 38 -7.32 2.09 13.28
C LEU A 38 -7.94 3.14 14.19
N GLU A 39 -7.73 3.04 15.50
CA GLU A 39 -8.28 3.99 16.45
C GLU A 39 -7.68 5.39 16.26
N ILE A 40 -6.36 5.47 16.12
CA ILE A 40 -5.67 6.73 15.83
C ILE A 40 -6.18 7.34 14.52
N LEU A 41 -6.42 6.53 13.47
CA LEU A 41 -6.95 7.00 12.20
C LEU A 41 -8.39 7.53 12.29
N ARG A 42 -9.26 6.88 13.08
CA ARG A 42 -10.64 7.31 13.30
C ARG A 42 -10.69 8.65 14.02
N ASN A 43 -9.77 8.83 14.97
CA ASN A 43 -9.72 9.98 15.85
C ASN A 43 -8.81 11.10 15.33
N ILE A 44 -8.36 11.04 14.06
CA ILE A 44 -7.57 12.12 13.45
C ILE A 44 -8.33 13.44 13.53
N GLY A 45 -7.73 14.45 14.17
CA GLY A 45 -8.32 15.77 14.35
C GLY A 45 -9.25 15.90 15.56
N SER A 46 -9.42 14.84 16.35
CA SER A 46 -10.07 14.91 17.66
C SER A 46 -9.08 15.30 18.76
N GLU A 47 -9.58 15.85 19.87
CA GLU A 47 -8.77 16.19 21.05
C GLU A 47 -8.27 14.94 21.80
N GLU A 48 -8.87 13.78 21.55
CA GLU A 48 -8.57 12.50 22.21
C GLU A 48 -7.30 11.83 21.65
N ASN A 49 -6.82 12.27 20.49
CA ASN A 49 -5.73 11.62 19.79
C ASN A 49 -4.35 12.09 20.29
N ASN A 50 -3.36 11.20 20.28
CA ASN A 50 -1.98 11.60 20.55
C ASN A 50 -1.48 12.49 19.40
N MET A 51 -1.31 13.79 19.70
CA MET A 51 -0.94 14.81 18.72
C MET A 51 0.39 14.52 18.00
N GLU A 52 1.37 13.91 18.67
CA GLU A 52 2.65 13.55 18.05
C GLU A 52 2.46 12.43 17.03
N VAL A 53 1.77 11.37 17.41
CA VAL A 53 1.51 10.20 16.54
C VAL A 53 0.63 10.59 15.36
N GLU A 54 -0.40 11.40 15.58
CA GLU A 54 -1.24 11.94 14.52
C GLU A 54 -0.42 12.72 13.49
N LYS A 55 0.47 13.60 13.96
CA LYS A 55 1.34 14.40 13.08
C LYS A 55 2.25 13.50 12.24
N ILE A 56 2.76 12.42 12.82
CA ILE A 56 3.60 11.45 12.12
C ILE A 56 2.81 10.75 11.00
N ILE A 57 1.59 10.29 11.28
CA ILE A 57 0.72 9.64 10.28
C ILE A 57 0.37 10.61 9.16
N LYS A 58 -0.07 11.84 9.49
CA LYS A 58 -0.36 12.88 8.50
C LYS A 58 0.83 13.15 7.59
N ASN A 59 2.03 13.26 8.16
CA ASN A 59 3.25 13.47 7.38
C ASN A 59 3.58 12.28 6.46
N ASN A 60 3.37 11.04 6.90
CA ASN A 60 3.54 9.86 6.06
C ASN A 60 2.58 9.89 4.86
N ILE A 61 1.30 10.16 5.12
CA ILE A 61 0.26 10.27 4.08
C ILE A 61 0.61 11.38 3.09
N LEU A 62 0.92 12.58 3.56
CA LEU A 62 1.29 13.71 2.70
C LEU A 62 2.54 13.42 1.86
N THR A 63 3.52 12.70 2.41
CA THR A 63 4.72 12.29 1.67
C THR A 63 4.37 11.35 0.52
N LYS A 64 3.48 10.38 0.76
CA LYS A 64 2.98 9.48 -0.29
C LYS A 64 2.17 10.22 -1.35
N ILE A 65 1.24 11.11 -0.96
CA ILE A 65 0.46 11.94 -1.89
C ILE A 65 1.39 12.74 -2.81
N ARG A 66 2.43 13.39 -2.27
CA ARG A 66 3.45 14.09 -3.07
C ARG A 66 4.16 13.15 -4.05
N GLY A 67 4.49 11.95 -3.59
CA GLY A 67 5.07 10.90 -4.43
C GLY A 67 4.17 10.49 -5.60
N TYR A 68 2.87 10.32 -5.35
CA TYR A 68 1.87 9.98 -6.38
C TYR A 68 1.64 11.14 -7.35
N LYS A 69 1.51 12.37 -6.85
CA LYS A 69 1.40 13.58 -7.67
C LYS A 69 2.57 13.72 -8.65
N ASN A 70 3.79 13.51 -8.17
CA ASN A 70 5.00 13.54 -9.01
C ASN A 70 4.99 12.44 -10.08
N GLN A 71 4.47 11.24 -9.77
CA GLN A 71 4.33 10.17 -10.76
C GLN A 71 3.32 10.54 -11.85
N ASP A 72 2.18 11.10 -11.48
CA ASP A 72 1.12 11.48 -12.41
C ASP A 72 1.54 12.65 -13.29
N GLN A 73 2.29 13.61 -12.76
CA GLN A 73 2.92 14.69 -13.54
C GLN A 73 3.87 14.13 -14.59
N LYS A 74 4.78 13.22 -14.20
CA LYS A 74 5.72 12.58 -15.14
C LYS A 74 5.01 11.80 -16.24
N LYS A 75 3.86 11.20 -15.92
CA LYS A 75 3.01 10.46 -16.85
C LYS A 75 2.04 11.33 -17.64
N LYS A 76 1.97 12.64 -17.37
CA LYS A 76 1.03 13.59 -17.99
C LYS A 76 -0.45 13.21 -17.80
N ILE A 77 -0.78 12.66 -16.64
CA ILE A 77 -2.14 12.25 -16.25
C ILE A 77 -2.61 12.91 -14.94
N LEU A 78 -1.87 13.92 -14.45
CA LEU A 78 -2.27 14.69 -13.28
C LEU A 78 -3.51 15.52 -13.61
N ASP A 79 -4.57 15.32 -12.83
CA ASP A 79 -5.71 16.21 -12.75
C ASP A 79 -5.61 17.00 -11.44
N LYS A 80 -5.48 18.32 -11.53
CA LYS A 80 -5.29 19.18 -10.35
C LYS A 80 -6.57 19.37 -9.55
N ASP A 81 -7.72 19.24 -10.18
CA ASP A 81 -9.02 19.50 -9.57
C ASP A 81 -9.57 18.25 -8.88
N ASN A 82 -9.15 17.06 -9.35
CA ASN A 82 -9.62 15.78 -8.83
C ASN A 82 -8.59 14.96 -8.07
N ILE A 83 -7.32 15.39 -7.95
CA ILE A 83 -6.31 14.63 -7.19
C ILE A 83 -6.75 14.44 -5.72
N VAL A 84 -6.44 13.27 -5.15
CA VAL A 84 -6.71 13.02 -3.73
C VAL A 84 -5.89 13.91 -2.81
N GLU A 85 -6.52 14.34 -1.73
CA GLU A 85 -5.94 15.13 -0.66
C GLU A 85 -5.89 14.32 0.64
N LEU A 86 -5.38 14.95 1.71
CA LEU A 86 -5.18 14.27 3.00
C LEU A 86 -6.47 13.62 3.52
N ASN A 87 -7.58 14.36 3.51
CA ASN A 87 -8.86 13.88 4.05
C ASN A 87 -9.41 12.71 3.25
N ASP A 88 -9.30 12.74 1.91
CA ASP A 88 -9.73 11.62 1.06
C ASP A 88 -8.94 10.35 1.39
N VAL A 89 -7.63 10.47 1.62
CA VAL A 89 -6.79 9.30 1.94
C VAL A 89 -7.06 8.79 3.35
N VAL A 90 -7.27 9.67 4.34
CA VAL A 90 -7.67 9.26 5.69
C VAL A 90 -9.01 8.53 5.65
N GLU A 91 -10.00 9.04 4.92
CA GLU A 91 -11.28 8.37 4.73
C GLU A 91 -11.13 7.01 4.05
N LEU A 92 -10.29 6.90 3.01
CA LEU A 92 -10.00 5.62 2.35
C LEU A 92 -9.33 4.61 3.29
N LEU A 93 -8.38 5.04 4.11
CA LEU A 93 -7.72 4.18 5.11
C LEU A 93 -8.72 3.69 6.17
N ASN A 94 -9.62 4.57 6.62
CA ASN A 94 -10.67 4.24 7.61
C ASN A 94 -11.73 3.30 7.02
N THR A 95 -12.29 3.63 5.87
CA THR A 95 -13.36 2.84 5.22
C THR A 95 -12.87 1.47 4.75
N SER A 96 -11.62 1.38 4.27
CA SER A 96 -11.00 0.10 3.97
C SER A 96 -10.59 -0.70 5.22
N LYS A 97 -10.67 -0.08 6.41
CA LYS A 97 -10.16 -0.61 7.67
C LYS A 97 -8.71 -1.06 7.52
N LEU A 98 -7.85 -0.26 6.90
CA LEU A 98 -6.47 -0.63 6.60
C LEU A 98 -6.29 -1.98 5.87
N CYS A 99 -7.30 -2.46 5.15
CA CYS A 99 -7.19 -3.70 4.38
C CYS A 99 -6.88 -3.42 2.90
N CYS A 100 -6.00 -4.23 2.33
CA CYS A 100 -5.69 -4.21 0.91
C CYS A 100 -6.94 -4.60 0.10
N TYR A 101 -7.31 -3.76 -0.87
CA TYR A 101 -8.44 -4.01 -1.77
C TYR A 101 -8.35 -5.37 -2.47
N TYR A 102 -7.15 -5.82 -2.86
CA TYR A 102 -6.98 -7.03 -3.65
C TYR A 102 -6.87 -8.32 -2.84
N CYS A 103 -6.00 -8.35 -1.82
CA CYS A 103 -5.76 -9.57 -1.06
C CYS A 103 -6.53 -9.64 0.27
N LYS A 104 -7.26 -8.57 0.62
CA LYS A 104 -7.98 -8.38 1.89
C LYS A 104 -7.14 -8.51 3.16
N LYS A 105 -5.81 -8.62 3.03
CA LYS A 105 -4.88 -8.61 4.17
C LYS A 105 -4.68 -7.20 4.71
N GLN A 106 -4.38 -7.12 6.00
CA GLN A 106 -4.03 -5.89 6.68
C GLN A 106 -2.82 -5.21 6.01
N THR A 107 -2.87 -3.89 5.99
CA THR A 107 -1.79 -2.99 5.57
C THR A 107 -1.29 -2.21 6.76
N SER A 108 -0.04 -1.78 6.71
CA SER A 108 0.62 -1.09 7.82
C SER A 108 0.91 0.36 7.48
N ILE A 109 0.54 1.28 8.37
CA ILE A 109 0.98 2.70 8.33
C ILE A 109 2.39 2.84 8.87
N PHE A 110 2.69 2.13 9.95
CA PHE A 110 4.03 2.06 10.51
C PHE A 110 4.77 0.86 9.94
N TYR A 111 5.88 1.11 9.25
CA TYR A 111 6.72 0.10 8.63
C TYR A 111 8.17 0.57 8.62
N GLU A 112 9.11 -0.38 8.77
CA GLU A 112 10.54 -0.07 8.92
C GLU A 112 11.23 0.16 7.57
N ASN A 113 10.86 -0.63 6.55
CA ASN A 113 11.60 -0.73 5.30
C ASN A 113 10.87 -0.05 4.15
N VAL A 114 11.60 0.67 3.29
CA VAL A 114 11.01 1.41 2.13
C VAL A 114 10.19 0.50 1.22
N LYS A 115 10.58 -0.77 1.11
CA LYS A 115 9.92 -1.78 0.28
C LYS A 115 9.22 -2.85 1.12
N ASP A 116 8.72 -2.49 2.29
CA ASP A 116 7.86 -3.38 3.05
C ASP A 116 6.62 -3.73 2.22
N GLU A 117 6.39 -5.03 2.01
CA GLU A 117 5.32 -5.56 1.18
C GLU A 117 3.92 -5.27 1.74
N THR A 118 3.82 -5.08 3.06
CA THR A 118 2.56 -4.86 3.79
C THR A 118 2.20 -3.38 3.91
N GLN A 119 3.13 -2.46 3.62
CA GLN A 119 2.83 -1.03 3.72
C GLN A 119 1.63 -0.65 2.83
N TRP A 120 0.81 0.27 3.32
CA TRP A 120 -0.28 0.80 2.52
C TRP A 120 0.23 1.63 1.35
N THR A 121 -0.51 1.59 0.24
CA THR A 121 -0.28 2.38 -0.97
C THR A 121 -1.62 2.75 -1.59
N LEU A 122 -1.64 3.81 -2.40
CA LEU A 122 -2.73 4.05 -3.34
C LEU A 122 -2.42 3.35 -4.67
N ASP A 123 -3.37 2.57 -5.16
CA ASP A 123 -3.33 1.98 -6.50
C ASP A 123 -4.47 2.54 -7.35
N ARG A 124 -4.17 2.85 -8.61
CA ARG A 124 -5.09 3.49 -9.56
C ARG A 124 -6.00 2.45 -10.18
N LEU A 125 -7.31 2.52 -10.02
CA LEU A 125 -8.24 1.53 -10.59
C LEU A 125 -8.12 1.49 -12.12
N ASP A 126 -8.19 2.64 -12.77
CA ASP A 126 -7.85 2.83 -14.18
C ASP A 126 -6.52 3.57 -14.32
N ASN A 127 -5.58 2.95 -15.03
CA ASN A 127 -4.24 3.48 -15.25
C ASN A 127 -4.19 4.68 -16.23
N LYS A 128 -5.28 4.94 -16.95
CA LYS A 128 -5.44 6.12 -17.82
C LYS A 128 -5.61 7.42 -17.05
N TYR A 129 -6.11 7.35 -15.82
CA TYR A 129 -6.29 8.52 -14.95
C TYR A 129 -5.25 8.52 -13.81
N GLY A 130 -4.98 9.69 -13.26
CA GLY A 130 -4.11 9.87 -12.10
C GLY A 130 -4.71 9.32 -10.79
N HIS A 131 -4.05 9.63 -9.68
CA HIS A 131 -4.53 9.33 -8.33
C HIS A 131 -5.65 10.30 -7.94
N ASN A 132 -6.77 10.20 -8.65
CA ASN A 132 -7.93 11.06 -8.48
C ASN A 132 -8.93 10.44 -7.50
N LYS A 133 -9.75 11.29 -6.89
CA LYS A 133 -10.93 10.88 -6.11
C LYS A 133 -11.77 9.90 -6.93
N GLY A 134 -12.13 8.77 -6.33
CA GLY A 134 -12.88 7.69 -7.00
C GLY A 134 -12.07 6.79 -7.96
N ASN A 135 -10.83 7.13 -8.30
CA ASN A 135 -9.95 6.28 -9.13
C ASN A 135 -8.85 5.57 -8.32
N VAL A 136 -8.92 5.56 -6.99
CA VAL A 136 -7.90 4.92 -6.15
C VAL A 136 -8.48 4.01 -5.10
N VAL A 137 -7.70 3.00 -4.72
CA VAL A 137 -7.99 2.10 -3.61
C VAL A 137 -6.76 1.89 -2.73
N ILE A 138 -6.98 1.59 -1.46
CA ILE A 138 -5.91 1.13 -0.56
C ILE A 138 -5.44 -0.25 -1.02
N SER A 139 -4.13 -0.42 -1.20
CA SER A 139 -3.53 -1.73 -1.48
C SER A 139 -2.19 -1.88 -0.76
N CYS A 140 -1.84 -3.12 -0.38
CA CYS A 140 -0.49 -3.39 0.08
C CYS A 140 0.50 -3.24 -1.10
N LEU A 141 1.74 -2.82 -0.81
CA LEU A 141 2.77 -2.65 -1.84
C LEU A 141 2.96 -3.91 -2.69
N SER A 142 2.93 -5.10 -2.08
CA SER A 142 3.06 -6.38 -2.80
C SER A 142 2.01 -6.52 -3.91
N CYS A 143 0.75 -6.17 -3.63
CA CYS A 143 -0.33 -6.26 -4.60
C CYS A 143 -0.22 -5.17 -5.66
N ASN A 144 0.05 -3.93 -5.28
CA ASN A 144 0.21 -2.81 -6.22
C ASN A 144 1.30 -3.11 -7.27
N LEU A 145 2.48 -3.57 -6.80
CA LEU A 145 3.60 -3.94 -7.68
C LEU A 145 3.30 -5.15 -8.58
N LYS A 146 2.46 -6.09 -8.13
CA LYS A 146 2.07 -7.28 -8.91
C LYS A 146 0.98 -6.96 -9.93
N ARG A 147 0.02 -6.10 -9.59
CA ARG A 147 -1.05 -5.70 -10.52
C ARG A 147 -0.48 -5.02 -11.75
N LYS A 148 0.43 -4.05 -11.55
CA LYS A 148 1.01 -3.22 -12.62
C LYS A 148 -0.07 -2.61 -13.50
N THR A 149 -0.24 -3.14 -14.71
CA THR A 149 -1.20 -2.70 -15.73
C THR A 149 -2.39 -3.63 -15.89
N MET A 150 -2.45 -4.73 -15.12
CA MET A 150 -3.55 -5.67 -15.17
C MET A 150 -4.85 -5.00 -14.71
N HIS A 151 -5.94 -5.31 -15.40
CA HIS A 151 -7.27 -4.82 -15.06
C HIS A 151 -7.61 -5.15 -13.60
N PHE A 152 -7.99 -4.14 -12.82
CA PHE A 152 -8.13 -4.26 -11.37
C PHE A 152 -9.09 -5.37 -10.94
N LYS A 153 -10.26 -5.52 -11.59
CA LYS A 153 -11.22 -6.59 -11.25
C LYS A 153 -10.69 -8.00 -11.52
N ARG A 154 -9.86 -8.18 -12.55
CA ARG A 154 -9.26 -9.49 -12.85
C ARG A 154 -8.23 -9.84 -11.79
N PHE A 155 -7.42 -8.86 -11.40
CA PHE A 155 -6.46 -9.05 -10.31
C PHE A 155 -7.16 -9.31 -8.98
N GLU A 156 -8.17 -8.52 -8.63
CA GLU A 156 -8.99 -8.71 -7.44
C GLU A 156 -9.56 -10.13 -7.39
N PHE A 157 -10.24 -10.56 -8.46
CA PHE A 157 -10.82 -11.91 -8.55
C PHE A 157 -9.78 -13.00 -8.28
N THR A 158 -8.62 -12.94 -8.94
CA THR A 158 -7.57 -13.95 -8.75
C THR A 158 -6.95 -13.91 -7.35
N LYS A 159 -6.84 -12.74 -6.72
CA LYS A 159 -6.28 -12.59 -5.37
C LYS A 159 -7.23 -13.04 -4.26
N GLN A 160 -8.54 -13.04 -4.52
CA GLN A 160 -9.59 -13.42 -3.58
C GLN A 160 -10.14 -14.83 -3.81
N LEU A 161 -9.69 -15.50 -4.87
CA LEU A 161 -10.09 -16.87 -5.15
C LEU A 161 -9.62 -17.82 -4.04
N GLN A 162 -10.56 -18.51 -3.40
CA GLN A 162 -10.28 -19.59 -2.46
C GLN A 162 -10.70 -20.91 -3.11
N ILE A 163 -9.72 -21.80 -3.31
CA ILE A 163 -9.98 -23.16 -3.81
C ILE A 163 -9.95 -24.08 -2.61
N ILE A 164 -11.12 -24.58 -2.21
CA ILE A 164 -11.26 -25.56 -1.13
C ILE A 164 -11.44 -26.92 -1.81
N LYS A 165 -10.51 -27.84 -1.55
CA LYS A 165 -10.65 -29.24 -1.99
C LYS A 165 -11.51 -29.96 -0.96
N ASN A 166 -12.71 -30.37 -1.35
CA ASN A 166 -13.53 -31.24 -0.51
C ASN A 166 -13.04 -32.69 -0.67
N GLU A 167 -12.67 -33.32 0.44
CA GLU A 167 -12.24 -34.72 0.48
C GLU A 167 -13.37 -35.61 1.02
N HIS A 168 -14.43 -35.86 0.22
CA HIS A 168 -15.47 -36.88 0.44
C HIS A 168 -16.13 -37.17 -0.94
N GLU A 169 -16.38 -38.38 -1.46
CA GLU A 169 -16.23 -39.77 -1.01
C GLU A 169 -16.10 -40.66 -2.27
N GLN A 170 -15.09 -41.55 -2.32
CA GLN A 170 -15.15 -42.77 -3.15
C GLN A 170 -15.60 -43.91 -2.25
N SER A 171 -16.89 -43.97 -1.95
CA SER A 171 -17.56 -45.19 -1.50
C SER A 171 -18.77 -45.38 -2.39
N ASP A 172 -18.71 -46.47 -3.16
CA ASP A 172 -19.81 -47.20 -3.80
C ASP A 172 -19.60 -47.44 -5.30
N ILE A 173 -18.66 -48.36 -5.58
CA ILE A 173 -18.86 -49.35 -6.64
C ILE A 173 -18.51 -50.71 -6.01
N LYS A 174 -19.53 -51.36 -5.43
CA LYS A 174 -19.56 -52.81 -5.24
C LYS A 174 -20.34 -53.42 -6.39
#